data_AF-A0A4Q2Z0M4-F1
#
_entry.id   AF-A0A4Q2Z0M4-F1
#
_cell.length_a   1.000
_cell.length_b   1.000
_cell.length_c   1.000
_cell.angle_alpha   90.00
_cell.angle_beta   90.00
_cell.angle_gamma   90.00
#
_symmetry.space_group_name_H-M   'P 1'
#
loop_
_entity.id
_entity.type
_entity.pdbx_description
1 polymer ?
#
loop_
_entity_poly.entity_id
_entity_poly.type
_entity_poly.pdbx_seq_one_letter_code
_entity_poly.pdbx_strand_id
1 'polypeptide(L)'
;MKTFRCQKCGQALFFENVECLSCKSQLAFLPDRMTMAAIEPVEGADGLWQVKARGRRRKPPRQYRLCLNNTEHQACNFVVPNDDPSALCVACRLTRILPDLSKPENHQRWYRIEVAKRRLFYTLAKLG
;
A
#
# COMPACT_ATOMS: atom_id res chain seq x y z
N MET A 1 17.86 -2.47 6.82
CA MET A 1 16.84 -2.18 5.80
C MET A 1 16.17 -3.49 5.41
N LYS A 2 14.87 -3.68 5.67
CA LYS A 2 14.19 -4.94 5.31
C LYS A 2 13.86 -4.94 3.83
N THR A 3 14.34 -5.95 3.11
CA THR A 3 13.96 -6.22 1.73
C THR A 3 12.77 -7.18 1.70
N PHE A 4 11.78 -6.88 0.87
CA PHE A 4 10.68 -7.79 0.56
C PHE A 4 11.01 -8.54 -0.73
N ARG A 5 10.22 -9.56 -1.08
CA ARG A 5 10.33 -10.25 -2.36
C ARG A 5 9.00 -10.21 -3.08
N CYS A 6 9.05 -9.96 -4.38
CA CYS A 6 7.86 -9.99 -5.21
C CYS A 6 7.24 -11.38 -5.17
N GLN A 7 5.99 -11.45 -4.73
CA GLN A 7 5.24 -12.71 -4.68
C GLN A 7 4.90 -13.25 -6.07
N LYS A 8 5.27 -12.60 -7.17
CA LYS A 8 5.12 -13.14 -8.54
C LYS A 8 6.45 -13.65 -9.09
N CYS A 9 7.50 -12.82 -9.19
CA CYS A 9 8.78 -13.21 -9.78
C CYS A 9 9.96 -13.40 -8.81
N GLY A 10 9.79 -13.13 -7.51
CA GLY A 10 10.87 -13.28 -6.52
C GLY A 10 11.87 -12.12 -6.44
N GLN A 11 11.77 -11.12 -7.33
CA GLN A 11 12.60 -9.91 -7.34
C GLN A 11 12.59 -9.20 -5.99
N ALA A 12 13.74 -8.68 -5.56
CA ALA A 12 13.84 -7.88 -4.35
C ALA A 12 12.99 -6.60 -4.49
N LEU A 13 12.22 -6.29 -3.44
CA LEU A 13 11.36 -5.13 -3.34
C LEU A 13 11.78 -4.27 -2.15
N PHE A 14 11.72 -2.97 -2.35
CA PHE A 14 11.88 -1.95 -1.34
C PHE A 14 10.51 -1.49 -0.84
N PHE A 15 10.50 -0.89 0.36
CA PHE A 15 9.28 -0.56 1.08
C PHE A 15 8.39 0.44 0.33
N GLU A 16 8.96 1.32 -0.49
CA GLU A 16 8.24 2.34 -1.26
C GLU A 16 7.82 1.90 -2.66
N ASN A 17 8.19 0.70 -3.13
CA ASN A 17 7.83 0.29 -4.48
C ASN A 17 6.31 0.16 -4.65
N VAL A 18 5.78 0.70 -5.74
CA VAL A 18 4.37 0.54 -6.18
C VAL A 18 4.23 -0.37 -7.40
N GLU A 19 5.34 -0.68 -8.07
CA GLU A 19 5.42 -1.61 -9.19
C GLU A 19 6.69 -2.47 -9.05
N CYS A 20 6.59 -3.75 -9.42
CA CYS A 20 7.75 -4.62 -9.53
C CYS A 20 8.51 -4.31 -10.82
N LEU A 21 9.78 -3.90 -10.70
CA LEU A 21 10.63 -3.55 -11.84
C LEU A 21 10.91 -4.71 -12.81
N SER A 22 10.74 -5.97 -12.36
CA SER A 22 10.97 -7.16 -13.19
C SER A 22 9.70 -7.65 -13.89
N CYS A 23 8.60 -7.88 -13.16
CA CYS A 23 7.39 -8.50 -13.74
C CYS A 23 6.20 -7.55 -13.88
N LYS A 24 6.40 -6.25 -13.62
CA LYS A 24 5.41 -5.17 -13.80
C LYS A 24 4.11 -5.35 -13.02
N SER A 25 4.13 -6.20 -11.99
CA SER A 25 2.97 -6.32 -11.11
C SER A 25 2.88 -5.11 -10.21
N GLN A 26 1.67 -4.58 -10.07
CA GLN A 26 1.39 -3.56 -9.06
C GLN A 26 1.62 -4.13 -7.67
N LEU A 27 2.13 -3.29 -6.79
CA LEU A 27 2.53 -3.63 -5.44
C LEU A 27 1.83 -2.74 -4.45
N ALA A 28 1.46 -3.32 -3.31
CA ALA A 28 1.06 -2.55 -2.15
C ALA A 28 1.51 -3.23 -0.87
N PHE A 29 1.63 -2.43 0.18
CA PHE A 29 1.87 -2.90 1.53
C PHE A 29 0.54 -3.25 2.18
N LEU A 30 0.46 -4.45 2.77
CA LEU A 30 -0.70 -4.96 3.49
C LEU A 30 -0.43 -4.82 5.00
N PRO A 31 -1.03 -3.84 5.68
CA PRO A 31 -0.74 -3.59 7.10
C PRO A 31 -1.13 -4.76 8.01
N ASP A 32 -2.23 -5.45 7.68
CA ASP A 32 -2.71 -6.64 8.41
C ASP A 32 -1.79 -7.85 8.27
N ARG A 33 -0.92 -7.88 7.26
CA ARG A 33 0.04 -8.97 7.00
C ARG A 33 1.50 -8.55 7.15
N MET A 34 1.75 -7.26 7.41
CA MET A 34 3.08 -6.66 7.52
C MET A 34 4.02 -7.01 6.35
N THR A 35 3.48 -7.05 5.13
CA THR A 35 4.21 -7.45 3.90
C THR A 35 3.87 -6.59 2.70
N MET A 36 4.85 -6.41 1.81
CA MET A 36 4.61 -6.02 0.41
C MET A 36 4.07 -7.23 -0.36
N ALA A 37 3.04 -7.03 -1.18
CA ALA A 37 2.47 -8.06 -2.03
C ALA A 37 2.19 -7.52 -3.43
N ALA A 38 2.22 -8.42 -4.43
CA ALA A 38 1.66 -8.12 -5.73
C ALA A 38 0.14 -8.15 -5.63
N ILE A 39 -0.52 -7.13 -6.16
CA ILE A 39 -1.98 -6.99 -6.14
C ILE A 39 -2.55 -6.90 -7.55
N GLU A 40 -3.83 -7.21 -7.67
CA GLU A 40 -4.61 -7.13 -8.91
C GLU A 40 -6.06 -6.71 -8.58
N PRO A 41 -6.75 -6.03 -9.51
CA PRO A 41 -8.15 -5.69 -9.32
C PRO A 41 -9.01 -6.95 -9.22
N VAL A 42 -10.11 -6.88 -8.48
CA VAL A 42 -11.12 -7.93 -8.41
C VAL A 42 -12.03 -7.78 -9.63
N GLU A 43 -12.12 -8.83 -10.46
CA GLU A 43 -13.02 -8.83 -11.61
C GLU A 43 -14.49 -8.63 -11.18
N GLY A 44 -15.17 -7.68 -11.82
CA GLY A 44 -16.57 -7.35 -11.53
C GLY A 44 -16.81 -6.48 -10.29
N ALA A 45 -15.76 -5.99 -9.61
CA ALA A 45 -15.90 -5.09 -8.47
C ALA A 45 -14.96 -3.88 -8.58
N ASP A 46 -15.53 -2.70 -8.79
CA ASP A 46 -14.77 -1.47 -8.95
C ASP A 46 -14.10 -1.02 -7.64
N GLY A 47 -12.88 -0.51 -7.74
CA GLY A 47 -12.08 -0.06 -6.60
C GLY A 47 -11.61 -1.16 -5.64
N LEU A 48 -11.98 -2.43 -5.87
CA LEU A 48 -11.55 -3.56 -5.06
C LEU A 48 -10.31 -4.25 -5.62
N TRP A 49 -9.40 -4.57 -4.71
CA TRP A 49 -8.11 -5.17 -4.98
C TRP A 49 -7.94 -6.43 -4.15
N GLN A 50 -7.19 -7.37 -4.70
CA GLN A 50 -6.79 -8.58 -4.00
C GLN A 50 -5.31 -8.85 -4.22
N VAL A 51 -4.70 -9.63 -3.33
CA VAL A 51 -3.36 -10.17 -3.59
C VAL A 51 -3.42 -11.00 -4.88
N LYS A 52 -2.36 -10.98 -5.70
CA LYS A 52 -2.24 -11.81 -6.90
C LYS A 52 -1.92 -13.26 -6.52
N ALA A 53 -2.68 -14.22 -7.03
CA ALA A 53 -2.51 -15.63 -6.66
C ALA A 53 -1.24 -16.24 -7.26
N ARG A 54 -0.61 -17.17 -6.52
CA ARG A 54 0.21 -18.22 -7.12
C ARG A 54 -0.60 -19.52 -7.11
N GLY A 55 -1.19 -19.87 -8.25
CA GLY A 55 -1.95 -21.12 -8.41
C GLY A 55 -3.37 -21.10 -7.83
N ARG A 56 -3.98 -22.29 -7.73
CA ARG A 56 -5.36 -22.47 -7.23
C ARG A 56 -5.48 -22.13 -5.74
N ARG A 57 -6.55 -21.42 -5.37
CA ARG A 57 -6.85 -21.03 -3.99
C ARG A 57 -7.93 -21.93 -3.38
N ARG A 58 -7.78 -22.27 -2.10
CA ARG A 58 -8.82 -22.98 -1.31
C ARG A 58 -9.89 -22.04 -0.74
N LYS A 59 -9.57 -20.76 -0.54
CA LYS A 59 -10.48 -19.75 0.02
C LYS A 59 -10.46 -18.48 -0.85
N PRO A 60 -11.56 -17.72 -0.91
CA PRO A 60 -11.55 -16.42 -1.57
C PRO A 60 -10.50 -15.52 -0.91
N PRO A 61 -9.75 -14.73 -1.70
CA PRO A 61 -8.77 -13.82 -1.15
C PRO A 61 -9.45 -12.71 -0.36
N ARG A 62 -8.78 -12.23 0.70
CA ARG A 62 -9.18 -10.97 1.34
C ARG A 62 -9.13 -9.85 0.31
N GLN A 63 -10.18 -9.03 0.30
CA GLN A 63 -10.31 -7.85 -0.54
C GLN A 63 -9.86 -6.61 0.21
N TYR A 64 -9.34 -5.65 -0.55
CA TYR A 64 -8.84 -4.39 -0.06
C TYR A 64 -9.26 -3.25 -1.00
N ARG A 65 -9.19 -2.03 -0.49
CA ARG A 65 -9.22 -0.80 -1.27
C ARG A 65 -7.82 -0.18 -1.26
N LEU A 66 -7.47 0.59 -2.29
CA LEU A 66 -6.28 1.43 -2.21
C LEU A 66 -6.56 2.60 -1.24
N CYS A 67 -5.53 3.03 -0.51
CA CYS A 67 -5.65 4.20 0.36
C CYS A 67 -6.03 5.43 -0.47
N LEU A 68 -6.90 6.30 0.03
CA LEU A 68 -7.27 7.55 -0.64
C LEU A 68 -6.04 8.40 -1.03
N ASN A 69 -5.02 8.48 -0.17
CA ASN A 69 -3.77 9.20 -0.48
C ASN A 69 -2.92 8.52 -1.57
N ASN A 70 -3.16 7.24 -1.88
CA ASN A 70 -2.57 6.57 -3.04
C ASN A 70 -3.32 6.99 -4.32
N THR A 71 -4.64 6.91 -4.33
CA THR A 71 -5.44 7.16 -5.54
C THR A 71 -5.48 8.64 -5.94
N GLU A 72 -5.62 9.55 -4.97
CA GLU A 72 -5.76 10.99 -5.24
C GLU A 72 -4.41 11.70 -5.44
N HIS A 73 -3.35 11.19 -4.81
CA HIS A 73 -2.10 11.94 -4.68
C HIS A 73 -0.83 11.13 -4.92
N GLN A 74 -0.92 9.82 -5.19
CA GLN A 74 0.23 8.92 -5.36
C GLN A 74 1.22 8.97 -4.17
N ALA A 75 0.74 9.35 -2.99
CA ALA A 75 1.57 9.62 -1.82
C ALA A 75 1.64 8.46 -0.84
N CYS A 76 0.89 7.39 -1.08
CA CYS A 76 0.83 6.19 -0.25
C CYS A 76 0.94 4.92 -1.08
N ASN A 77 1.39 3.83 -0.48
CA ASN A 77 1.40 2.49 -1.09
C ASN A 77 0.77 1.42 -0.18
N PHE A 78 0.07 1.82 0.88
CA PHE A 78 -0.64 0.89 1.76
C PHE A 78 -2.06 0.66 1.24
N VAL A 79 -2.57 -0.54 1.44
CA VAL A 79 -3.99 -0.84 1.24
C VAL A 79 -4.82 -0.61 2.50
N VAL A 80 -6.13 -0.60 2.34
CA VAL A 80 -7.15 -0.57 3.39
C VAL A 80 -7.98 -1.85 3.29
N PRO A 81 -8.14 -2.65 4.36
CA PRO A 81 -9.06 -3.79 4.35
C PRO A 81 -10.48 -3.35 3.94
N ASN A 82 -11.18 -4.15 3.14
CA ASN A 82 -12.51 -3.76 2.65
C ASN A 82 -13.54 -3.58 3.77
N ASP A 83 -13.35 -4.28 4.90
CA ASP A 83 -14.16 -4.22 6.11
C ASP A 83 -13.84 -3.01 7.02
N ASP A 84 -12.78 -2.26 6.74
CA ASP A 84 -12.47 -1.02 7.45
C ASP A 84 -13.31 0.13 6.89
N PRO A 85 -14.06 0.89 7.71
CA PRO A 85 -14.93 1.96 7.22
C PRO A 85 -14.17 3.19 6.70
N SER A 86 -12.90 3.37 7.05
CA SER A 86 -12.12 4.52 6.59
C SER A 86 -11.71 4.39 5.13
N ALA A 87 -11.60 5.50 4.40
CA ALA A 87 -10.93 5.51 3.09
C ALA A 87 -9.40 5.59 3.20
N LEU A 88 -8.87 5.91 4.39
CA LEU A 88 -7.44 6.10 4.63
C LEU A 88 -6.84 4.87 5.33
N CYS A 89 -5.63 4.48 4.94
CA CYS A 89 -4.91 3.41 5.63
C CYS A 89 -4.56 3.81 7.08
N VAL A 90 -4.17 2.81 7.87
CA VAL A 90 -3.77 2.94 9.28
C VAL A 90 -2.69 4.01 9.52
N ALA A 91 -1.80 4.24 8.57
CA ALA A 91 -0.78 5.29 8.68
C ALA A 91 -1.31 6.66 8.23
N CYS A 92 -2.05 6.72 7.12
CA CYS A 92 -2.52 7.99 6.55
C CYS A 92 -3.60 8.66 7.41
N ARG A 93 -4.45 7.90 8.10
CA ARG A 93 -5.48 8.45 9.00
C ARG A 93 -4.93 9.18 10.24
N LEU A 94 -3.63 9.07 10.51
CA LEU A 94 -2.94 9.82 11.58
C LEU A 94 -2.61 11.26 11.17
N THR A 95 -2.69 11.60 9.88
CA THR A 95 -2.50 12.99 9.41
C THR A 95 -3.82 13.72 9.49
N ARG A 96 -3.93 14.66 10.44
CA ARG A 96 -5.15 15.47 10.67
C ARG A 96 -5.17 16.77 9.86
N ILE A 97 -4.00 17.26 9.45
CA ILE A 97 -3.85 18.52 8.71
C ILE A 97 -2.97 18.24 7.50
N LEU A 98 -3.50 18.56 6.32
CA LEU A 98 -2.74 18.55 5.07
C LEU A 98 -2.36 20.00 4.72
N PRO A 99 -1.16 20.22 4.17
CA PRO A 99 -0.85 21.52 3.58
C PRO A 99 -1.71 21.73 2.32
N ASP A 100 -1.72 22.95 1.80
CA ASP A 100 -2.31 23.24 0.49
C ASP A 100 -1.58 22.45 -0.61
N LEU A 101 -2.19 21.37 -1.08
CA LEU A 101 -1.64 20.44 -2.07
C LEU A 101 -1.76 20.97 -3.51
N SER A 102 -2.42 22.13 -3.74
CA SER A 102 -2.38 22.80 -5.04
C SER A 102 -0.97 23.32 -5.37
N LYS A 103 -0.13 23.50 -4.35
CA LYS A 103 1.28 23.89 -4.48
C LYS A 103 2.16 22.63 -4.63
N PRO A 104 2.84 22.42 -5.77
CA PRO A 104 3.65 21.22 -6.00
C PRO A 104 4.73 20.97 -4.94
N GLU A 105 5.33 22.03 -4.40
CA GLU A 105 6.32 21.91 -3.33
C GLU A 105 5.74 21.33 -2.03
N ASN A 106 4.51 21.70 -1.69
CA ASN A 106 3.84 21.18 -0.51
C ASN A 106 3.54 19.69 -0.67
N HIS A 107 3.11 19.27 -1.87
CA HIS A 107 2.92 17.86 -2.18
C HIS A 107 4.22 17.07 -1.98
N GLN A 108 5.33 17.55 -2.53
CA GLN A 108 6.61 16.87 -2.40
C GLN A 108 7.12 16.80 -0.95
N ARG A 109 6.94 17.87 -0.16
CA ARG A 109 7.30 17.90 1.27
C ARG A 109 6.43 16.94 2.08
N TRP A 110 5.13 16.96 1.84
CA TRP A 110 4.17 16.06 2.48
C TRP A 110 4.45 14.60 2.12
N TYR A 111 4.73 14.29 0.85
CA TYR A 111 5.13 12.96 0.41
C TYR A 111 6.30 12.39 1.23
N ARG A 112 7.34 13.21 1.45
CA ARG A 112 8.51 12.80 2.26
C ARG A 112 8.13 12.47 3.70
N ILE A 113 7.24 13.28 4.30
CA ILE A 113 6.70 13.03 5.64
C ILE A 113 5.90 11.72 5.67
N GLU A 114 5.04 11.49 4.68
CA GLU A 114 4.24 10.26 4.59
C GLU A 114 5.12 9.01 4.42
N VAL A 115 6.20 9.07 3.64
CA VAL A 115 7.19 7.99 3.55
C VAL A 115 7.85 7.72 4.91
N ALA A 116 8.33 8.76 5.59
CA ALA A 116 8.96 8.62 6.90
C ALA A 116 7.98 8.05 7.94
N LYS A 117 6.74 8.54 7.96
CA LYS A 117 5.67 8.06 8.84
C LYS A 117 5.33 6.59 8.59
N ARG A 118 5.23 6.14 7.33
CA ARG A 118 4.97 4.72 7.03
C ARG A 118 6.12 3.81 7.49
N ARG A 119 7.37 4.26 7.37
CA ARG A 119 8.54 3.54 7.91
C ARG A 119 8.50 3.46 9.44
N LEU A 120 8.12 4.55 10.11
CA LEU A 120 7.93 4.59 11.56
C LEU A 120 6.81 3.63 11.98
N PHE A 121 5.63 3.72 11.35
CA PHE A 121 4.51 2.81 11.59
C PHE A 121 4.94 1.35 11.46
N TYR A 122 5.63 1.00 10.38
CA TYR A 122 6.14 -0.35 10.16
C TYR A 122 7.08 -0.83 11.27
N THR A 123 7.96 0.06 11.72
CA THR A 123 8.94 -0.25 12.75
C THR A 123 8.25 -0.47 14.09
N LEU A 124 7.33 0.42 14.47
CA LEU A 124 6.55 0.30 15.72
C LEU A 124 5.67 -0.95 15.71
N ALA A 125 4.91 -1.19 14.65
CA ALA A 125 4.04 -2.37 14.51
C ALA A 125 4.80 -3.71 14.54
N LYS A 126 6.13 -3.68 14.43
CA LYS A 126 6.99 -4.86 14.56
C LYS A 126 7.48 -5.13 15.98
N LEU A 127 7.34 -4.18 16.89
CA LEU A 127 7.81 -4.32 18.28
C LEU A 127 6.80 -5.02 19.19
N GLY A 128 5.53 -5.12 18.78
CA GLY A 128 4.43 -5.64 19.60
C GLY A 128 3.59 -4.51 20.18
#